data_AF-A0A5C7K6N4-F1
#
_entry.id   AF-A0A5C7K6N4-F1
#
_cell.length_a   1.000
_cell.length_b   1.000
_cell.length_c   1.000
_cell.angle_alpha   90.00
_cell.angle_beta   90.00
_cell.angle_gamma   90.00
#
_symmetry.space_group_name_H-M   'P 1'
#
loop_
_entity.id
_entity.type
_entity.pdbx_description
1 polymer ?
#
loop_
_entity_poly.entity_id
_entity_poly.type
_entity_poly.pdbx_seq_one_letter_code
_entity_poly.pdbx_strand_id
1 'polypeptide(L)'
;MMAIQPVLLWSDLCIWLLVLAAVGAAWWSSRQPPLRAAWSRVARNRVGMASATLLAVFVLIGLADSLHYRPQLPPKAGDDPAKPVYAIEVLSALDVLLMPLRTKVEKTYSEPLATRAYAKEMIEIREADGTVRKAREYPRLRHGGAH
;
A
#
# COMPACT_ATOMS: atom_id res chain seq x y z
N MET A 1 -5.25 -13.16 18.85
CA MET A 1 -5.47 -11.87 18.15
C MET A 1 -4.09 -11.22 18.01
N MET A 2 -3.66 -10.85 16.81
CA MET A 2 -2.36 -10.17 16.64
C MET A 2 -2.45 -8.80 17.29
N ALA A 3 -1.63 -8.51 18.30
CA ALA A 3 -1.61 -7.18 18.91
C ALA A 3 -0.95 -6.21 17.93
N ILE A 4 -1.55 -5.03 17.80
CA ILE A 4 -1.13 -3.99 16.87
C ILE A 4 -0.84 -2.74 17.72
N GLN A 5 0.35 -2.16 17.56
CA GLN A 5 0.68 -0.87 18.17
C GLN A 5 0.48 0.23 17.12
N PRO A 6 -0.59 1.05 17.19
CA PRO A 6 -0.77 2.16 16.27
C PRO A 6 0.36 3.18 16.46
N VAL A 7 0.91 3.66 15.35
CA VAL A 7 1.94 4.71 15.33
C VAL A 7 1.35 5.90 14.62
N LEU A 8 1.22 7.02 15.33
CA LEU A 8 0.79 8.28 14.73
C LEU A 8 2.04 9.04 14.30
N LEU A 9 2.31 9.12 12.99
CA LEU A 9 3.33 10.02 12.47
C LEU A 9 2.78 11.45 12.43
N TRP A 10 3.67 12.43 12.55
CA TRP A 10 3.28 13.84 12.45
C TRP A 10 2.68 14.19 11.07
N SER A 11 3.17 13.54 10.02
CA SER A 11 2.61 13.64 8.66
C SER A 11 1.14 13.25 8.64
N ASP A 12 0.80 12.13 9.29
CA ASP A 12 -0.56 11.59 9.33
C ASP A 12 -1.48 12.55 10.08
N LEU A 13 -1.02 13.07 11.22
CA LEU A 13 -1.79 14.03 12.01
C LEU A 13 -2.15 15.28 11.20
N CYS A 14 -1.21 15.83 10.42
CA CYS A 14 -1.46 16.97 9.55
C CYS A 14 -2.53 16.66 8.48
N ILE A 15 -2.48 15.48 7.87
CA ILE A 15 -3.46 15.04 6.86
C ILE A 15 -4.85 14.89 7.51
N TRP A 16 -4.93 14.22 8.66
CA TRP A 16 -6.19 14.04 9.38
C TRP A 16 -6.79 15.36 9.83
N LEU A 17 -5.98 16.32 10.31
CA LEU A 17 -6.43 17.67 10.65
C LEU A 17 -6.97 18.41 9.43
N LEU A 18 -6.30 18.31 8.28
CA LEU A 18 -6.78 18.92 7.03
C LEU A 18 -8.12 18.34 6.60
N VAL A 19 -8.28 17.01 6.66
CA VAL A 19 -9.54 16.34 6.33
C VAL A 19 -10.66 16.73 7.29
N LEU A 20 -10.38 16.76 8.60
CA LEU A 20 -11.36 17.21 9.60
C LEU A 20 -11.76 18.67 9.39
N ALA A 21 -10.81 19.55 9.08
CA ALA A 21 -11.10 20.94 8.75
C ALA A 21 -11.97 21.07 7.49
N ALA A 22 -11.67 20.29 6.45
CA ALA A 22 -12.46 20.27 5.21
C ALA A 22 -13.90 19.77 5.45
N VAL A 23 -14.08 18.70 6.21
CA VAL A 23 -15.40 18.17 6.58
C VAL A 23 -16.15 19.18 7.44
N GLY A 24 -15.49 19.79 8.43
CA GLY A 24 -16.08 20.85 9.26
C GLY A 24 -16.52 22.06 8.45
N ALA A 25 -15.69 22.52 7.51
CA ALA A 25 -16.03 23.61 6.60
C ALA A 25 -17.20 23.25 5.68
N ALA A 26 -17.23 22.03 5.12
CA ALA A 26 -18.34 21.55 4.30
C ALA A 26 -19.66 21.49 5.09
N TRP A 27 -19.61 21.00 6.33
CA TRP A 27 -20.76 20.95 7.22
C TRP A 27 -21.27 22.35 7.58
N TRP A 28 -20.38 23.25 7.97
CA TRP A 28 -20.74 24.65 8.26
C TRP A 28 -21.30 25.35 7.02
N SER A 29 -20.70 25.15 5.86
CA SER A 29 -21.15 25.70 4.58
C SER A 29 -22.54 25.18 4.18
N SER A 30 -22.84 23.91 4.47
CA SER A 30 -24.16 23.31 4.18
C SER A 30 -25.31 23.93 4.99
N ARG A 31 -25.01 24.54 6.14
CA ARG A 31 -25.99 25.24 7.00
C ARG A 31 -26.27 26.68 6.57
N GLN A 32 -25.39 27.26 5.75
CA GLN A 32 -25.51 28.62 5.27
C GLN A 32 -26.34 28.64 3.96
N PRO A 33 -27.54 29.25 3.93
CA PRO A 33 -28.40 29.26 2.74
C PRO A 33 -27.72 29.70 1.43
N PRO A 34 -26.95 30.81 1.40
CA PRO A 34 -26.30 31.24 0.15
C PRO A 34 -25.19 30.28 -0.30
N LEU A 35 -24.41 29.73 0.63
CA LEU A 35 -23.34 28.79 0.30
C LEU A 35 -23.91 27.45 -0.18
N ARG A 36 -24.97 26.96 0.46
CA ARG A 36 -25.67 25.74 0.03
C ARG A 36 -26.18 25.86 -1.40
N ALA A 37 -26.72 27.02 -1.78
CA ALA A 37 -27.14 27.27 -3.16
C ALA A 37 -25.96 27.20 -4.15
N ALA A 38 -24.81 27.79 -3.81
CA ALA A 38 -23.60 27.70 -4.62
C ALA A 38 -23.08 26.26 -4.77
N TRP A 39 -22.99 25.51 -3.66
CA TRP A 39 -22.58 24.10 -3.68
C TRP A 39 -23.56 23.21 -4.44
N SER A 40 -24.86 23.49 -4.39
CA SER A 40 -25.85 22.74 -5.18
C SER A 40 -25.62 22.87 -6.69
N ARG A 41 -25.09 24.01 -7.15
CA ARG A 41 -24.74 24.23 -8.55
C ARG A 41 -23.50 23.42 -8.94
N VAL A 42 -22.50 23.33 -8.07
CA VAL A 42 -21.33 22.45 -8.24
C VAL A 42 -21.76 20.97 -8.30
N ALA A 43 -22.66 20.56 -7.39
CA ALA A 43 -23.18 19.19 -7.35
C ALA A 43 -24.01 18.80 -8.59
N ARG A 44 -24.57 19.78 -9.30
CA ARG A 44 -25.30 19.57 -10.57
C ARG A 44 -24.38 19.50 -11.79
N ASN A 45 -23.11 19.88 -11.67
CA ASN A 45 -22.15 19.78 -12.76
C ASN A 45 -21.58 18.36 -12.85
N ARG A 46 -21.87 17.67 -13.97
CA ARG A 46 -21.40 16.30 -14.22
C ARG A 46 -19.87 16.16 -14.16
N VAL A 47 -19.14 17.13 -14.73
CA VAL A 47 -17.67 17.11 -14.72
C VAL A 47 -17.16 17.34 -13.30
N GLY A 48 -17.76 18.26 -12.57
CA GLY A 48 -17.43 18.53 -11.17
C GLY A 48 -17.61 17.29 -10.28
N MET A 49 -18.72 16.58 -10.45
CA MET A 49 -19.00 15.35 -9.70
C MET A 49 -18.08 14.19 -10.10
N ALA A 50 -17.73 14.05 -11.37
CA ALA A 50 -16.77 13.04 -11.83
C ALA A 50 -15.39 13.27 -11.18
N SER A 51 -14.88 14.51 -11.22
CA SER A 51 -13.63 14.89 -10.56
C SER A 51 -13.69 14.71 -9.05
N ALA A 52 -14.78 15.10 -8.41
CA ALA A 52 -14.97 14.93 -6.96
C ALA A 52 -14.96 13.45 -6.56
N THR A 53 -15.56 12.57 -7.36
CA THR A 53 -15.56 11.12 -7.12
C THR A 53 -14.15 10.56 -7.19
N LEU A 54 -13.39 10.94 -8.23
CA LEU A 54 -12.00 10.51 -8.38
C LEU A 54 -11.14 10.99 -7.21
N LEU A 55 -11.25 12.27 -6.85
CA LEU A 55 -10.55 12.84 -5.69
C LEU A 55 -10.92 12.15 -4.39
N ALA A 56 -12.20 11.80 -4.19
CA ALA A 56 -12.63 11.06 -3.02
C ALA A 56 -11.95 9.68 -2.93
N VAL A 57 -11.81 8.96 -4.06
CA VAL A 57 -11.06 7.70 -4.10
C VAL A 57 -9.60 7.90 -3.70
N PHE A 58 -8.92 8.92 -4.25
CA PHE A 58 -7.54 9.23 -3.87
C PHE A 58 -7.40 9.58 -2.39
N VAL A 59 -8.32 10.37 -1.84
CA VAL A 59 -8.33 10.71 -0.41
C VAL A 59 -8.52 9.46 0.44
N LEU A 60 -9.44 8.56 0.06
CA LEU A 60 -9.65 7.31 0.81
C LEU A 60 -8.40 6.42 0.80
N ILE A 61 -7.73 6.29 -0.36
CA ILE A 61 -6.47 5.54 -0.47
C ILE A 61 -5.39 6.18 0.40
N GLY A 62 -5.21 7.50 0.32
CA GLY A 62 -4.23 8.22 1.14
C GLY A 62 -4.52 8.17 2.64
N LEU A 63 -5.80 8.20 3.04
CA LEU A 63 -6.20 8.03 4.44
C LEU A 63 -5.90 6.60 4.93
N ALA A 64 -6.18 5.58 4.12
CA ALA A 64 -5.80 4.21 4.42
C ALA A 64 -4.27 4.05 4.51
N ASP A 65 -3.52 4.74 3.63
CA ASP A 65 -2.06 4.74 3.62
C ASP A 65 -1.49 5.39 4.89
N SER A 66 -2.10 6.47 5.39
CA SER A 66 -1.70 7.17 6.60
C SER A 66 -1.91 6.38 7.91
N LEU A 67 -2.59 5.23 7.86
CA LEU A 67 -2.86 4.42 9.05
C LEU A 67 -1.69 3.48 9.30
N HIS A 68 -0.75 3.95 10.12
CA HIS A 68 0.48 3.26 10.42
C HIS A 68 0.40 2.45 11.72
N TYR A 69 0.99 1.27 11.71
CA TYR A 69 1.06 0.39 12.87
C TYR A 69 2.30 -0.49 12.91
N ARG A 70 2.68 -0.95 14.10
CA ARG A 70 3.75 -1.94 14.29
C ARG A 70 3.14 -3.29 14.68
N PRO A 71 3.39 -4.37 13.93
CA PRO A 71 2.93 -5.71 14.30
C PRO A 71 3.76 -6.27 15.46
N GLN A 72 3.13 -7.05 16.31
CA GLN A 72 3.81 -7.82 17.35
C GLN A 72 4.62 -8.97 16.72
N LEU A 73 5.88 -9.12 17.14
CA LEU A 73 6.72 -10.27 16.75
C LEU A 73 6.25 -11.54 17.49
N PRO A 74 6.37 -12.72 16.86
CA PRO A 74 6.08 -13.98 17.54
C PRO A 74 7.02 -14.14 18.76
N PRO A 75 6.47 -14.52 19.94
CA PRO A 75 7.26 -14.67 21.14
C PRO A 75 8.33 -15.75 20.97
N LYS A 76 9.58 -15.46 21.36
CA LYS A 76 10.68 -16.42 21.36
C LYS A 76 10.77 -17.14 22.72
N ALA A 77 11.37 -18.32 22.72
CA ALA A 77 11.61 -19.06 23.96
C ALA A 77 12.49 -18.23 24.91
N GLY A 78 11.94 -17.87 26.07
CA GLY A 78 12.59 -16.99 27.05
C GLY A 78 12.03 -15.55 27.12
N ASP A 79 11.11 -15.18 26.23
CA ASP A 79 10.43 -13.89 26.31
C ASP A 79 9.39 -13.87 27.43
N ASP A 80 9.35 -12.75 28.17
CA ASP A 80 8.35 -12.50 29.20
C ASP A 80 6.97 -12.30 28.54
N PRO A 81 5.96 -13.14 28.82
CA PRO A 81 4.63 -13.02 28.24
C PRO A 81 3.93 -11.69 28.62
N ALA A 82 4.42 -10.97 29.64
CA ALA A 82 3.92 -9.64 30.00
C ALA A 82 4.50 -8.49 29.16
N LYS A 83 5.55 -8.73 28.36
CA LYS A 83 6.23 -7.69 27.54
C LYS A 83 6.24 -8.07 26.06
N PRO A 84 5.16 -7.77 25.32
CA PRO A 84 5.11 -8.03 23.89
C PRO A 84 6.16 -7.19 23.14
N VAL A 85 7.00 -7.86 22.34
CA VAL A 85 8.01 -7.22 21.48
C VAL A 85 7.37 -6.87 20.14
N TYR A 86 7.48 -5.63 19.70
CA TYR A 86 6.95 -5.14 18.43
C TYR A 86 8.04 -4.99 17.37
N ALA A 87 7.68 -5.17 16.10
CA ALA A 87 8.58 -4.94 14.98
C ALA A 87 8.99 -3.46 14.89
N ILE A 88 10.22 -3.22 14.43
CA ILE A 88 10.74 -1.85 14.19
C ILE A 88 10.07 -1.26 12.94
N GLU A 89 9.77 -2.10 11.96
CA GLU A 89 9.11 -1.71 10.72
C GLU A 89 7.67 -1.27 11.00
N VAL A 90 7.36 -0.08 10.51
CA VAL A 90 6.00 0.47 10.52
C VAL A 90 5.32 0.04 9.22
N LEU A 91 4.15 -0.57 9.35
CA LEU A 91 3.29 -1.01 8.25
C LEU A 91 2.10 -0.07 8.14
N SER A 92 1.75 0.30 6.92
CA SER A 92 0.48 0.95 6.62
C SER A 92 -0.67 -0.07 6.55
N ALA A 93 -1.91 0.35 6.80
CA ALA A 93 -3.09 -0.47 6.50
C ALA A 93 -3.18 -0.83 5.01
N LEU A 94 -2.73 0.05 4.12
CA LEU A 94 -2.64 -0.22 2.68
C LEU A 94 -1.61 -1.31 2.38
N ASP A 95 -0.49 -1.35 3.12
CA ASP A 95 0.54 -2.39 2.98
C ASP A 95 0.01 -3.79 3.32
N VAL A 96 -0.97 -3.89 4.22
CA VAL A 96 -1.61 -5.18 4.55
C VAL A 96 -2.40 -5.70 3.38
N LEU A 97 -3.15 -4.81 2.72
CA LEU A 97 -3.95 -5.17 1.55
C LEU A 97 -3.03 -5.53 0.37
N LEU A 98 -1.88 -4.87 0.26
CA LEU A 98 -0.87 -5.09 -0.77
C LEU A 98 0.28 -6.02 -0.32
N MET A 99 0.11 -6.75 0.78
CA MET A 99 1.14 -7.61 1.37
C MET A 99 1.74 -8.64 0.38
N PRO A 100 0.98 -9.21 -0.58
CA PRO A 100 1.55 -10.06 -1.62
C PRO A 100 2.60 -9.34 -2.47
N LEU A 101 2.45 -8.05 -2.75
CA LEU A 101 3.43 -7.26 -3.51
C LEU A 101 4.70 -7.01 -2.69
N ARG A 102 4.55 -6.77 -1.38
CA ARG A 102 5.70 -6.52 -0.48
C ARG A 102 6.55 -7.76 -0.23
N THR A 103 5.92 -8.93 -0.11
CA THR A 103 6.59 -10.18 0.27
C THR A 103 7.21 -10.94 -0.91
N LYS A 104 6.70 -10.73 -2.13
CA LYS A 104 7.21 -11.34 -3.37
C LYS A 104 8.38 -10.55 -3.95
N VAL A 105 9.47 -10.44 -3.20
CA VAL A 105 10.68 -9.73 -3.65
C VAL A 105 11.46 -10.59 -4.65
N GLU A 106 11.82 -9.99 -5.79
CA GLU A 106 12.67 -10.59 -6.82
C GLU A 106 14.09 -10.02 -6.78
N LYS A 107 15.07 -10.80 -7.24
CA LYS A 107 16.51 -10.45 -7.19
C LYS A 107 16.89 -9.30 -8.13
N THR A 108 16.06 -8.96 -9.11
CA THR A 108 16.35 -7.92 -10.10
C THR A 108 15.12 -7.06 -10.32
N TYR A 109 15.32 -5.74 -10.47
CA TYR A 109 14.27 -4.82 -10.93
C TYR A 109 13.76 -5.30 -12.29
N SER A 110 12.53 -5.80 -12.31
CA SER A 110 11.82 -6.19 -13.52
C SER A 110 10.67 -5.22 -13.77
N GLU A 111 10.30 -5.02 -15.04
CA GLU A 111 9.10 -4.29 -15.41
C GLU A 111 7.84 -4.92 -14.77
N PRO A 112 6.78 -4.13 -14.51
CA PRO A 112 5.54 -4.67 -13.96
C PRO A 112 4.99 -5.77 -14.88
N LEU A 113 4.65 -6.93 -14.30
CA LEU A 113 4.18 -8.14 -14.99
C LEU A 113 5.25 -8.92 -15.79
N ALA A 114 6.53 -8.64 -15.61
CA ALA A 114 7.60 -9.42 -16.22
C ALA A 114 7.55 -10.90 -15.80
N THR A 115 7.87 -11.79 -16.73
CA THR A 115 8.00 -13.24 -16.46
C THR A 115 9.46 -13.70 -16.37
N ARG A 116 10.42 -12.82 -16.71
CA ARG A 116 11.85 -13.08 -16.76
C ARG A 116 12.64 -11.93 -16.14
N ALA A 117 13.80 -12.25 -15.58
CA ALA A 117 14.69 -11.25 -15.01
C ALA A 117 15.25 -10.33 -16.10
N TYR A 118 15.48 -9.07 -15.75
CA TYR A 118 16.13 -8.10 -16.65
C TYR A 118 17.63 -8.40 -16.86
N ALA A 119 18.29 -9.02 -15.88
CA ALA A 119 19.70 -9.38 -15.97
C ALA A 119 19.86 -10.82 -16.46
N LYS A 120 20.83 -11.06 -17.36
CA LYS A 120 21.21 -12.42 -17.74
C LYS A 120 22.06 -13.05 -16.65
N GLU A 121 21.67 -14.23 -16.21
CA GLU A 121 22.42 -15.05 -15.26
C GLU A 121 22.95 -16.31 -15.95
N MET A 122 24.01 -16.89 -15.41
CA MET A 122 24.48 -18.22 -15.83
C MET A 122 23.55 -19.27 -15.21
N ILE A 123 22.76 -19.93 -16.05
CA ILE A 123 21.85 -21.01 -15.64
C ILE A 123 22.34 -22.34 -16.18
N GLU A 124 22.12 -23.39 -15.40
CA GLU A 124 22.37 -24.77 -15.79
C GLU A 124 21.08 -25.34 -16.39
N ILE A 125 21.06 -25.54 -17.70
CA ILE A 125 19.94 -26.13 -18.43
C ILE A 125 20.23 -27.63 -18.56
N ARG A 126 19.34 -28.45 -18.02
CA ARG A 126 19.40 -29.89 -18.19
C ARG A 126 18.71 -30.26 -19.49
N GLU A 127 19.47 -30.77 -20.44
CA GLU A 127 18.96 -31.23 -21.73
C GLU A 127 18.28 -32.61 -21.57
N ALA A 128 17.48 -33.00 -22.56
CA ALA A 128 16.66 -34.22 -22.52
C ALA A 128 17.50 -35.51 -22.43
N ASP A 129 18.77 -35.43 -22.82
CA ASP A 129 19.78 -36.48 -22.71
C ASP A 129 20.46 -36.55 -21.32
N GLY A 130 20.06 -35.66 -20.40
CA GLY A 130 20.60 -35.58 -19.05
C GLY A 130 21.89 -34.76 -18.93
N THR A 131 22.42 -34.22 -20.02
CA THR A 131 23.60 -33.34 -20.00
C THR A 131 23.25 -31.97 -19.43
N VAL A 132 24.20 -31.35 -18.73
CA VAL A 132 24.02 -30.03 -18.12
C VAL A 132 24.79 -29.01 -18.95
N ARG A 133 24.07 -28.16 -19.67
CA ARG A 133 24.67 -27.04 -20.42
C ARG A 133 24.57 -25.76 -19.62
N LYS A 134 25.69 -25.07 -19.47
CA LYS A 134 25.71 -23.71 -18.90
C LYS A 134 25.33 -22.71 -20.00
N ALA A 135 24.23 -22.00 -19.81
CA ALA A 135 23.74 -20.97 -20.72
C ALA A 135 23.60 -19.63 -19.98
N ARG A 136 23.96 -18.53 -20.64
CA ARG A 136 23.77 -17.18 -20.11
C ARG A 136 22.46 -16.60 -20.63
N GLU A 137 21.38 -16.78 -19.89
CA GLU A 137 20.02 -16.44 -20.29
C GLU A 137 19.30 -15.58 -19.24
N TYR A 138 18.12 -15.08 -19.58
CA TYR A 138 17.23 -14.39 -18.65
C TYR A 138 16.41 -15.42 -17.85
N PRO A 139 16.74 -15.69 -16.58
CA PRO A 139 16.03 -16.68 -15.79
C PRO A 139 14.57 -16.26 -15.59
N ARG A 140 13.68 -17.25 -15.43
CA ARG A 140 12.28 -16.98 -15.05
C ARG A 140 12.23 -16.42 -13.64
N LEU A 141 11.42 -15.40 -13.44
CA LEU A 141 11.18 -14.85 -12.11
C LEU A 141 10.37 -15.86 -11.28
N ARG A 142 10.60 -15.89 -9.97
CA ARG A 142 9.92 -16.81 -9.05
C ARG A 142 8.42 -16.50 -8.92
N HIS A 143 8.07 -15.23 -9.08
CA HIS A 143 6.74 -14.65 -8.94
C HIS A 143 6.28 -13.93 -10.23
N GLY A 144 7.02 -14.10 -11.33
CA GLY A 144 6.75 -13.40 -12.59
C GLY A 144 5.36 -13.71 -13.15
N GLY A 145 4.60 -12.67 -13.48
CA GLY A 145 3.23 -12.79 -13.99
C GLY A 145 2.16 -13.20 -12.96
N ALA A 146 2.51 -13.31 -11.67
CA ALA A 146 1.59 -13.69 -10.58
C ALA A 146 1.40 -12.55 -9.56
N HIS A 147 1.25 -11.32 -10.07
CA HIS A 147 1.01 -10.11 -9.28
C HIS A 147 -0.46 -9.96 -8.91
#